data_AF-A0A7X1WIR5-F1
#
_entry.id   AF-A0A7X1WIR5-F1
#
_cell.length_a   1.000
_cell.length_b   1.000
_cell.length_c   1.000
_cell.angle_alpha   90.00
_cell.angle_beta   90.00
_cell.angle_gamma   90.00
#
_symmetry.space_group_name_H-M   'P 1'
#
loop_
_entity.id
_entity.type
_entity.pdbx_description
1 polymer ?
#
loop_
_entity_poly.entity_id
_entity_poly.type
_entity_poly.pdbx_seq_one_letter_code
_entity_poly.pdbx_strand_id
1 'polypeptide(L)' 'MLSKKVNDGIAQLLDRVKVATTSTEVDALIKEAHAWVSFAEIEEKTSRITRSEGRKISDWIDQVGLHRTIQLANS' A
#
# COMPACT_ATOMS: atom_id res chain seq x y z
N MET A 1 -12.78 4.15 8.84
CA MET A 1 -12.82 4.46 7.39
C MET A 1 -11.84 5.58 7.10
N LEU A 2 -10.74 5.26 6.43
CA LEU A 2 -9.67 6.19 6.06
C LEU A 2 -10.19 7.43 5.32
N SER A 3 -9.52 8.56 5.53
CA SER A 3 -9.74 9.76 4.71
C SER A 3 -9.59 9.44 3.20
N LYS A 4 -10.45 10.07 2.39
CA LYS A 4 -10.45 9.88 0.92
C LYS A 4 -9.07 10.13 0.31
N LYS A 5 -8.35 11.15 0.81
CA LYS A 5 -7.01 11.50 0.33
C LYS A 5 -5.99 10.37 0.54
N VAL A 6 -6.05 9.67 1.68
CA VAL A 6 -5.15 8.55 1.95
C VAL A 6 -5.50 7.35 1.05
N ASN A 7 -6.78 7.01 0.93
CA ASN A 7 -7.21 5.92 0.05
C ASN A 7 -6.80 6.17 -1.41
N ASP A 8 -6.98 7.40 -1.91
CA ASP A 8 -6.59 7.77 -3.27
C ASP A 8 -5.06 7.69 -3.45
N GLY A 9 -4.28 8.09 -2.44
CA GLY A 9 -2.82 7.97 -2.45
C GLY A 9 -2.34 6.51 -2.50
N ILE A 10 -2.90 5.64 -1.66
CA ILE A 10 -2.59 4.20 -1.67
C ILE A 10 -2.98 3.58 -3.02
N ALA A 11 -4.17 3.90 -3.56
CA ALA A 11 -4.62 3.38 -4.84
C ALA A 11 -3.67 3.76 -5.99
N GLN A 12 -3.24 5.03 -6.05
CA GLN A 12 -2.28 5.49 -7.07
C GLN A 12 -0.93 4.76 -6.98
N LEU A 13 -0.43 4.52 -5.77
CA LEU A 13 0.82 3.79 -5.57
C LEU A 13 0.69 2.34 -6.04
N LEU A 14 -0.43 1.68 -5.75
CA LEU A 14 -0.67 0.31 -6.18
C LEU A 14 -0.88 0.19 -7.70
N ASP A 15 -1.46 1.20 -8.35
CA ASP A 15 -1.50 1.24 -9.81
C ASP A 15 -0.09 1.37 -10.42
N ARG A 16 0.81 2.11 -9.79
CA ARG A 16 2.22 2.17 -10.19
C ARG A 16 2.93 0.82 -9.97
N VAL A 17 2.62 0.09 -8.90
CA VAL A 17 3.18 -1.26 -8.66
C VAL A 17 2.84 -2.21 -9.82
N LYS A 18 1.63 -2.15 -10.37
CA LYS A 18 1.21 -3.03 -11.49
C LYS A 18 2.07 -2.87 -12.75
N VAL A 19 2.60 -1.67 -12.99
CA VAL A 19 3.42 -1.35 -14.17
C VAL A 19 4.92 -1.29 -13.88
N ALA A 20 5.32 -1.37 -12.61
CA ALA A 20 6.72 -1.34 -12.20
C ALA A 20 7.53 -2.44 -12.91
N THR A 21 8.71 -2.10 -13.42
CA THR A 21 9.51 -3.00 -14.27
C THR A 21 10.62 -3.72 -13.50
N THR A 22 10.87 -3.32 -12.26
CA THR A 22 11.91 -3.91 -11.41
C THR A 22 11.39 -4.23 -10.01
N SER A 23 11.95 -5.25 -9.38
CA SER A 23 11.61 -5.61 -7.99
C SER A 23 11.96 -4.49 -7.01
N THR A 24 13.05 -3.75 -7.25
CA THR A 24 13.44 -2.60 -6.43
C THR A 24 12.40 -1.46 -6.48
N GLU A 25 11.81 -1.21 -7.65
CA GLU A 25 10.74 -0.22 -7.81
C GLU A 25 9.47 -0.67 -7.08
N VAL A 26 9.11 -1.95 -7.18
CA VAL A 26 7.99 -2.54 -6.43
C VAL A 26 8.19 -2.33 -4.93
N ASP A 27 9.36 -2.70 -4.39
CA ASP A 27 9.68 -2.54 -2.97
C ASP A 27 9.59 -1.08 -2.50
N ALA A 28 10.04 -0.13 -3.32
CA ALA A 28 9.96 1.29 -3.00
C ALA A 28 8.51 1.78 -2.92
N LEU A 29 7.68 1.41 -3.90
CA LEU A 29 6.26 1.79 -3.96
C LEU A 29 5.44 1.16 -2.84
N ILE A 30 5.73 -0.10 -2.49
CA ILE A 30 5.08 -0.80 -1.37
C ILE A 30 5.43 -0.14 -0.04
N LYS A 31 6.71 0.22 0.18
CA LYS A 31 7.12 0.97 1.38
C LYS A 31 6.42 2.33 1.48
N GLU A 32 6.29 3.02 0.35
CA GLU A 32 5.57 4.30 0.31
C GLU A 32 4.08 4.11 0.65
N ALA A 33 3.42 3.08 0.12
CA ALA A 33 2.02 2.79 0.41
C ALA A 33 1.79 2.44 1.88
N HIS A 34 2.68 1.67 2.51
CA HIS A 34 2.62 1.40 3.96
C HIS A 34 2.83 2.65 4.80
N ALA A 35 3.70 3.58 4.38
CA ALA A 35 3.89 4.84 5.07
C ALA A 35 2.61 5.70 5.09
N TRP A 36 1.80 5.66 4.02
CA TRP A 36 0.49 6.29 3.97
C TRP A 36 -0.51 5.69 4.96
N VAL A 37 -0.50 4.36 5.13
CA VAL A 37 -1.32 3.67 6.13
C VAL A 37 -0.91 4.10 7.54
N SER A 38 0.39 4.05 7.85
CA SER A 38 0.89 4.48 9.17
C SER A 38 0.65 5.96 9.44
N PHE A 39 0.80 6.83 8.44
CA PHE A 39 0.50 8.25 8.58
C PHE A 39 -0.98 8.47 8.92
N ALA A 40 -1.87 7.76 8.24
CA ALA A 40 -3.30 7.88 8.52
C ALA A 40 -3.70 7.34 9.89
N GLU A 41 -3.07 6.25 10.37
CA GLU A 41 -3.25 5.76 11.73
C GLU A 41 -2.78 6.77 12.80
N ILE A 42 -1.79 7.62 12.48
CA ILE A 42 -1.25 8.65 13.38
C ILE A 42 -2.04 9.97 13.29
N GLU A 43 -2.41 10.41 12.08
CA GLU A 43 -3.15 11.66 11.82
C GLU A 43 -4.58 11.55 12.36
N GLU A 44 -5.22 10.39 12.24
CA GLU A 44 -6.54 10.11 12.80
C GLU A 44 -6.49 9.78 14.30
N LYS A 45 -5.94 10.66 15.15
CA LYS A 45 -6.11 10.56 16.62
C LYS A 45 -7.58 10.62 17.08
N THR A 46 -8.54 10.81 16.18
CA THR A 46 -9.98 10.90 16.45
C THR A 46 -10.87 9.97 15.62
N SER A 47 -10.35 9.22 14.63
CA SER A 47 -11.17 8.39 13.74
C SER A 47 -10.84 6.90 13.83
N ARG A 48 -11.93 6.12 13.84
CA ARG A 48 -11.99 4.67 13.96
C ARG A 48 -11.37 4.00 12.72
N ILE A 49 -10.06 4.02 12.58
CA ILE A 49 -9.36 2.88 11.98
C ILE A 49 -9.17 1.93 13.15
N THR A 50 -10.03 0.92 13.25
CA THR A 50 -9.70 -0.19 14.11
C THR A 50 -8.38 -0.76 13.61
N ARG A 51 -7.45 -1.15 14.49
CA ARG A 51 -6.19 -1.82 14.07
C ARG A 51 -6.39 -2.93 13.03
N SER A 52 -7.60 -3.49 12.94
CA SER A 52 -8.05 -4.44 11.91
C SER A 52 -8.24 -3.86 10.49
N GLU A 53 -8.64 -2.59 10.32
CA GLU A 53 -8.77 -1.94 9.01
C GLU A 53 -7.39 -1.61 8.41
N GLY A 54 -6.51 -0.97 9.19
CA GLY A 54 -5.12 -0.69 8.76
C GLY A 54 -4.40 -1.98 8.37
N ARG A 55 -4.55 -3.04 9.19
CA ARG A 55 -4.00 -4.36 8.90
C ARG A 55 -4.52 -4.97 7.60
N LYS A 56 -5.83 -4.90 7.31
CA LYS A 56 -6.39 -5.40 6.04
C LYS A 56 -5.78 -4.70 4.83
N ILE A 57 -5.53 -3.40 4.95
CA ILE A 57 -4.97 -2.59 3.87
C ILE A 57 -3.49 -2.91 3.68
N SER A 58 -2.73 -3.03 4.77
CA SER A 58 -1.35 -3.51 4.74
C SER A 58 -1.24 -4.91 4.12
N ASP A 59 -2.08 -5.86 4.52
CA ASP A 59 -2.11 -7.21 3.94
C ASP A 59 -2.40 -7.17 2.42
N TRP A 60 -3.30 -6.28 1.99
CA TRP A 60 -3.60 -6.09 0.57
C TRP A 60 -2.44 -5.48 -0.21
N ILE A 61 -1.77 -4.46 0.35
CA ILE A 61 -0.56 -3.86 -0.22
C ILE A 61 0.51 -4.96 -0.43
N ASP A 62 0.76 -5.78 0.60
CA ASP A 62 1.74 -6.86 0.54
C ASP A 62 1.40 -7.91 -0.55
N GLN A 63 0.12 -8.27 -0.69
CA GLN A 63 -0.32 -9.20 -1.75
C GLN A 63 -0.05 -8.65 -3.16
N VAL A 64 -0.34 -7.37 -3.40
CA VAL A 64 -0.09 -6.73 -4.70
C VAL A 64 1.41 -6.68 -5.01
N GLY A 65 2.23 -6.32 -4.02
CA GLY A 65 3.68 -6.33 -4.13
C GLY A 65 4.25 -7.71 -4.43
N LEU A 66 3.87 -8.72 -3.65
CA LEU A 66 4.31 -10.09 -3.82
C LEU A 66 3.95 -10.63 -5.22
N HIS A 67 2.71 -10.41 -5.64
CA HIS A 67 2.25 -10.85 -6.96
C HIS A 67 3.09 -10.24 -8.08
N ARG A 68 3.37 -8.93 -8.02
CA ARG A 68 4.20 -8.27 -9.04
C ARG A 68 5.64 -8.78 -9.03
N THR A 69 6.24 -8.94 -7.85
CA THR A 69 7.61 -9.46 -7.74
C THR A 69 7.74 -10.86 -8.33
N ILE A 70 6.76 -11.75 -8.11
CA ILE A 70 6.73 -13.09 -8.73
C ILE A 70 6.60 -12.99 -10.25
N GLN A 71 5.75 -12.08 -10.78
CA GLN A 71 5.64 -11.87 -12.22
C GLN A 71 6.97 -11.44 -12.84
N LEU A 72 7.68 -10.51 -12.20
CA LEU A 72 8.97 -10.02 -12.66
C LEU A 72 10.07 -11.10 -12.60
N ALA A 73 10.02 -11.99 -11.61
CA ALA A 73 10.98 -13.11 -11.51
C ALA A 73 10.76 -14.19 -12.58
N ASN A 74 9.54 -14.29 -13.12
CA ASN A 74 9.16 -15.25 -14.15
C ASN A 74 9.14 -14.68 -15.57
N SER A 75 9.51 -13.40 -15.73
CA SER A 75 9.61 -12.69 -17.02
C SER A 75 11.04 -12.66 -17.51
#